data_AF-A0A6C0FCB8-F1
#
_entry.id   AF-A0A6C0FCB8-F1
#
_cell.length_a   1.000
_cell.length_b   1.000
_cell.length_c   1.000
_cell.angle_alpha   90.00
_cell.angle_beta   90.00
_cell.angle_gamma   90.00
#
_symmetry.space_group_name_H-M   'P 1'
#
loop_
_entity.id
_entity.type
_entity.pdbx_description
1 polymer ?
#
loop_
_entity_poly.entity_id
_entity_poly.type
_entity_poly.pdbx_seq_one_letter_code
_entity_poly.pdbx_strand_id
1 'polypeptide(L)'
;MVTTRLQKNMKRKQEILYTNDENKIEPDYCLVVGSTYNTQSMPAKRQSPKNRDSMSPTNVTDVIKREDLRPDITDLTDNQDDESDDDSSVKNEQGYDSSVSNTSKSSNNDYIKRAQKKVTNIVPFVRPYITSIYQVSALYVFWIALHYITAQLYVKYCATPTFYGFLVSPFLISSPHCVAMRWVFTKGGNLIEGMWTLLGTWLCSKIITRN
;
A
#
# COMPACT_ATOMS: atom_id res chain seq x y z
N MET A 1 -4.18 31.20 -40.06
CA MET A 1 -5.53 31.02 -39.46
C MET A 1 -6.22 29.74 -39.97
N VAL A 2 -5.51 28.60 -39.97
CA VAL A 2 -5.98 27.31 -40.57
C VAL A 2 -5.92 26.14 -39.57
N THR A 3 -5.25 26.31 -38.44
CA THR A 3 -4.99 25.23 -37.46
C THR A 3 -6.15 24.94 -36.52
N THR A 4 -7.14 25.84 -36.39
CA THR A 4 -8.28 25.66 -35.47
C THR A 4 -9.38 24.74 -35.99
N ARG A 5 -9.46 24.50 -37.31
CA ARG A 5 -10.48 23.60 -37.89
C ARG A 5 -10.14 22.11 -37.75
N LEU A 6 -8.85 21.76 -37.69
CA LEU A 6 -8.40 20.36 -37.55
C LEU A 6 -8.60 19.82 -36.13
N GLN A 7 -8.36 20.64 -35.09
CA GLN A 7 -8.57 20.21 -33.69
C GLN A 7 -10.04 19.90 -33.37
N LYS A 8 -10.99 20.60 -33.98
CA LYS A 8 -12.42 20.39 -33.71
C LYS A 8 -12.94 19.05 -34.28
N ASN A 9 -12.32 18.53 -35.34
CA ASN A 9 -12.70 17.25 -35.95
C ASN A 9 -12.13 16.03 -35.21
N MET A 10 -10.97 16.15 -34.54
CA MET A 10 -10.45 15.03 -33.72
C MET A 10 -11.29 14.79 -32.46
N LYS A 11 -11.79 15.87 -31.83
CA LYS A 11 -12.59 15.74 -30.59
C LYS A 11 -13.93 15.02 -30.84
N ARG A 12 -14.54 15.24 -32.01
CA ARG A 12 -15.82 14.60 -32.38
C ARG A 12 -15.67 13.11 -32.72
N LYS A 13 -14.47 12.65 -33.12
CA LYS A 13 -14.22 11.22 -33.36
C LYS A 13 -14.03 10.40 -32.08
N GLN A 14 -13.57 10.99 -30.98
CA GLN A 14 -13.44 10.27 -29.71
C GLN A 14 -14.79 10.01 -29.03
N GLU A 15 -15.78 10.89 -29.19
CA GLU A 15 -17.12 10.67 -28.59
C GLU A 15 -17.92 9.55 -29.27
N ILE A 16 -17.69 9.26 -30.56
CA ILE A 16 -18.44 8.23 -31.30
C ILE A 16 -17.89 6.81 -31.03
N LEU A 17 -16.62 6.69 -30.67
CA LEU A 17 -16.02 5.39 -30.34
C LEU A 17 -16.33 4.92 -28.91
N TYR A 18 -16.75 5.82 -28.01
CA TYR A 18 -17.03 5.46 -26.62
C TYR A 18 -18.47 5.00 -26.37
N THR A 19 -19.41 5.26 -27.30
CA THR A 19 -20.85 4.93 -27.10
C THR A 19 -21.30 3.64 -27.78
N ASN A 20 -20.42 2.90 -28.46
CA ASN A 20 -20.79 1.68 -29.18
C ASN A 20 -20.45 0.36 -28.46
N ASP A 21 -19.94 0.42 -27.23
CA ASP A 21 -19.50 -0.78 -26.48
C ASP A 21 -20.35 -1.09 -25.23
N GLU A 22 -21.57 -0.53 -25.14
CA GLU A 22 -22.51 -0.81 -24.02
C GLU A 22 -23.66 -1.75 -24.38
N ASN A 23 -23.73 -2.29 -25.61
CA ASN A 23 -24.91 -3.05 -26.08
C ASN A 23 -24.66 -4.52 -26.46
N LYS A 24 -23.64 -5.19 -25.93
CA LYS A 24 -23.51 -6.64 -26.19
C LYS A 24 -22.73 -7.45 -25.15
N ILE A 25 -23.20 -7.51 -23.91
CA ILE A 25 -22.89 -8.66 -23.04
C ILE A 25 -24.14 -9.01 -22.22
N GLU A 26 -24.86 -10.01 -22.70
CA GLU A 26 -25.76 -10.85 -21.90
C GLU A 26 -24.88 -11.79 -21.07
N PRO A 27 -25.15 -11.93 -19.76
CA PRO A 27 -25.01 -13.25 -19.18
C PRO A 27 -26.22 -13.63 -18.34
N ASP A 28 -26.89 -14.68 -18.82
CA ASP A 28 -27.64 -15.62 -18.00
C ASP A 28 -26.69 -16.28 -17.00
N TYR A 29 -26.73 -15.85 -15.74
CA TYR A 29 -26.55 -16.74 -14.59
C TYR A 29 -27.31 -16.19 -13.38
N CYS A 30 -28.51 -16.75 -13.18
CA CYS A 30 -29.15 -16.77 -11.89
C CYS A 30 -28.34 -17.65 -10.93
N LEU A 31 -27.52 -17.06 -10.06
CA LEU A 31 -27.22 -17.65 -8.76
C LEU A 31 -27.46 -16.61 -7.67
N VAL A 32 -28.60 -16.81 -7.02
CA VAL A 32 -29.06 -16.16 -5.81
C VAL A 32 -28.13 -16.57 -4.67
N VAL A 33 -27.26 -15.67 -4.24
CA VAL A 33 -26.82 -15.60 -2.84
C VAL A 33 -26.93 -14.14 -2.42
N GLY A 34 -28.01 -13.84 -1.69
CA GLY A 34 -28.28 -12.51 -1.19
C GLY A 34 -27.31 -12.11 -0.09
N SER A 35 -26.64 -10.99 -0.29
CA SER A 35 -26.31 -10.06 0.80
C SER A 35 -26.22 -8.65 0.20
N THR A 36 -27.37 -8.02 0.06
CA THR A 36 -27.48 -6.64 -0.43
C THR A 36 -27.00 -5.68 0.66
N TYR A 37 -25.73 -5.31 0.65
CA TYR A 37 -25.32 -4.04 1.24
C TYR A 37 -25.68 -2.94 0.25
N ASN A 38 -26.85 -2.36 0.44
CA ASN A 38 -27.31 -1.19 -0.28
C ASN A 38 -26.42 0.01 0.10
N THR A 39 -25.27 0.15 -0.55
CA THR A 39 -24.53 1.42 -0.55
C THR A 39 -25.31 2.38 -1.44
N GLN A 40 -26.26 3.08 -0.82
CA GLN A 40 -26.92 4.23 -1.39
C GLN A 40 -25.84 5.27 -1.69
N SER A 41 -25.39 5.29 -2.94
CA SER A 41 -24.51 6.31 -3.48
C SER A 41 -25.21 7.65 -3.33
N MET A 42 -24.75 8.51 -2.43
CA MET A 42 -25.17 9.90 -2.45
C MET A 42 -24.69 10.52 -3.76
N PRO A 43 -25.59 11.08 -4.59
CA PRO A 43 -25.17 11.83 -5.76
C PRO A 43 -24.43 13.06 -5.27
N ALA A 44 -23.16 13.18 -5.64
CA ALA A 44 -22.41 14.43 -5.53
C ALA A 44 -23.15 15.50 -6.35
N LYS A 45 -23.98 16.31 -5.68
CA LYS A 45 -24.54 17.52 -6.28
C LYS A 45 -23.37 18.45 -6.61
N ARG A 46 -22.99 18.43 -7.88
CA ARG A 46 -22.18 19.44 -8.55
C ARG A 46 -22.89 20.78 -8.39
N GLN A 47 -22.53 21.54 -7.36
CA GLN A 47 -22.98 22.92 -7.24
C GLN A 47 -22.28 23.73 -8.34
N SER A 48 -23.08 24.17 -9.30
CA SER A 48 -22.70 25.14 -10.32
C SER A 48 -22.24 26.44 -9.66
N PRO A 49 -21.17 27.10 -10.13
CA PRO A 49 -20.73 28.38 -9.59
C PRO A 49 -21.81 29.44 -9.86
N LYS A 50 -22.47 29.89 -8.79
CA LYS A 50 -23.37 31.05 -8.83
C LYS A 50 -22.51 32.30 -8.95
N ASN A 51 -22.66 32.95 -10.10
CA ASN A 51 -22.25 34.31 -10.39
C ASN A 51 -22.63 35.22 -9.20
N ARG A 52 -21.63 35.80 -8.51
CA ARG A 52 -21.81 36.96 -7.63
C ARG A 52 -21.14 38.14 -8.33
N ASP A 53 -21.97 38.91 -9.00
CA ASP A 53 -21.64 40.26 -9.41
C ASP A 53 -21.45 41.14 -8.16
N SER A 54 -20.44 42.02 -8.27
CA SER A 54 -20.37 43.33 -7.63
C SER A 54 -20.29 43.41 -6.09
N MET A 55 -19.05 43.49 -5.58
CA MET A 55 -18.76 44.30 -4.40
C MET A 55 -17.37 44.95 -4.59
N SER A 56 -17.38 46.28 -4.50
CA SER A 56 -16.28 47.25 -4.70
C SER A 56 -15.04 46.99 -3.83
N PRO A 57 -13.84 47.49 -4.20
CA PRO A 57 -12.59 47.18 -3.53
C PRO A 57 -12.38 48.08 -2.32
N THR A 58 -12.04 47.49 -1.19
CA THR A 58 -11.32 48.18 -0.11
C THR A 58 -9.92 47.58 -0.03
N ASN A 59 -8.95 48.34 -0.56
CA ASN A 59 -7.55 48.24 -0.18
C ASN A 59 -7.45 48.51 1.33
N VAL A 60 -6.89 47.60 2.11
CA VAL A 60 -5.84 47.91 3.09
C VAL A 60 -5.02 46.64 3.29
N THR A 61 -3.79 46.73 2.81
CA THR A 61 -2.62 45.94 3.16
C THR A 61 -2.45 45.83 4.67
N ASP A 62 -2.33 44.61 5.21
CA ASP A 62 -1.50 44.41 6.41
C ASP A 62 -0.97 42.97 6.52
N VAL A 63 0.33 42.87 6.23
CA VAL A 63 1.36 42.16 7.01
C VAL A 63 0.96 40.81 7.60
N ILE A 64 1.18 39.73 6.84
CA ILE A 64 1.55 38.44 7.42
C ILE A 64 3.01 38.17 7.08
N LYS A 65 3.84 38.50 8.07
CA LYS A 65 5.24 38.16 8.23
C LYS A 65 5.38 36.63 8.09
N ARG A 66 5.95 36.18 6.96
CA ARG A 66 6.48 34.82 6.85
C ARG A 66 7.78 34.82 7.63
N GLU A 67 7.79 34.17 8.79
CA GLU A 67 9.03 33.72 9.41
C GLU A 67 9.39 32.37 8.80
N ASP A 68 10.48 32.42 8.07
CA ASP A 68 11.21 31.29 7.50
C ASP A 68 11.65 30.35 8.62
N LEU A 69 11.23 29.08 8.55
CA LEU A 69 11.91 28.01 9.26
C LEU A 69 12.31 26.91 8.28
N ARG A 70 13.47 27.17 7.68
CA ARG A 70 14.34 26.24 6.98
C ARG A 70 15.21 25.55 8.04
N PRO A 71 15.08 24.24 8.30
CA PRO A 71 16.20 23.52 8.91
C PRO A 71 17.20 23.19 7.80
N ASP A 72 18.33 23.90 7.90
CA ASP A 72 19.55 23.67 7.15
C ASP A 72 20.24 22.38 7.61
N ILE A 73 21.12 21.95 6.73
CA ILE A 73 21.95 20.76 6.64
C ILE A 73 22.81 20.51 7.89
N THR A 74 22.95 19.23 8.27
CA THR A 74 24.22 18.64 8.75
C THR A 74 24.29 17.26 8.09
N ASP A 75 24.98 17.09 6.96
CA ASP A 75 26.43 16.83 6.87
C ASP A 75 27.06 16.40 8.19
N LEU A 76 27.07 15.09 8.40
CA LEU A 76 28.03 14.39 9.22
C LEU A 76 28.75 13.37 8.32
N THR A 77 29.73 13.88 7.60
CA THR A 77 30.95 13.12 7.28
C THR A 77 31.78 13.04 8.57
N ASP A 78 31.99 11.84 9.10
CA ASP A 78 33.25 11.49 9.75
C ASP A 78 33.36 9.97 9.98
N ASN A 79 34.26 9.37 9.20
CA ASN A 79 35.31 8.44 9.60
C ASN A 79 35.03 7.39 10.69
N GLN A 80 35.09 6.12 10.30
CA GLN A 80 35.97 5.19 11.02
C GLN A 80 36.42 4.03 10.12
N ASP A 81 37.65 4.15 9.64
CA ASP A 81 38.48 3.05 9.21
C ASP A 81 38.86 2.25 10.48
N ASP A 82 38.27 1.07 10.68
CA ASP A 82 38.76 0.11 11.67
C ASP A 82 39.72 -0.86 10.97
N GLU A 83 40.95 -0.38 10.88
CA GLU A 83 42.17 -1.14 10.71
C GLU A 83 42.50 -1.80 12.06
N SER A 84 42.20 -3.09 12.19
CA SER A 84 42.70 -3.90 13.32
C SER A 84 43.65 -4.97 12.78
N ASP A 85 44.91 -4.55 12.69
CA ASP A 85 46.07 -5.44 12.83
C ASP A 85 46.03 -6.05 14.24
N ASP A 86 45.88 -7.37 14.32
CA ASP A 86 46.22 -8.12 15.53
C ASP A 86 47.24 -9.20 15.15
N ASP A 87 48.50 -8.77 15.16
CA ASP A 87 49.67 -9.60 15.33
C ASP A 87 49.76 -10.03 16.80
N SER A 88 49.39 -11.27 17.08
CA SER A 88 49.82 -11.93 18.32
C SER A 88 50.37 -13.33 18.01
N SER A 89 51.68 -13.32 17.84
CA SER A 89 52.57 -14.47 17.96
C SER A 89 52.47 -15.12 19.34
N VAL A 90 51.70 -16.21 19.44
CA VAL A 90 51.85 -17.19 20.53
C VAL A 90 52.28 -18.52 19.93
N LYS A 91 53.60 -18.77 20.04
CA LYS A 91 54.19 -20.10 19.85
C LYS A 91 53.76 -20.96 21.02
N ASN A 92 52.94 -21.98 20.77
CA ASN A 92 52.84 -23.12 21.65
C ASN A 92 53.03 -24.40 20.83
N GLU A 93 54.27 -24.88 20.86
CA GLU A 93 54.61 -26.25 20.52
C GLU A 93 54.01 -27.16 21.59
N GLN A 94 52.98 -27.92 21.24
CA GLN A 94 52.75 -29.21 21.88
C GLN A 94 52.08 -30.15 20.88
N GLY A 95 52.87 -31.12 20.43
CA GLY A 95 52.48 -32.15 19.50
C GLY A 95 51.31 -32.98 20.04
N TYR A 96 50.28 -33.08 19.22
CA TYR A 96 49.33 -34.17 19.26
C TYR A 96 48.87 -34.42 17.83
N ASP A 97 48.91 -35.69 17.43
CA ASP A 97 48.67 -36.17 16.07
C ASP A 97 47.24 -35.82 15.62
N SER A 98 47.13 -34.81 14.75
CA SER A 98 45.88 -34.34 14.14
C SER A 98 46.03 -34.33 12.61
N SER A 99 46.48 -35.46 12.07
CA SER A 99 46.60 -35.69 10.62
C SER A 99 45.28 -36.12 9.96
N VAL A 100 44.17 -36.24 10.71
CA VAL A 100 42.88 -36.74 10.21
C VAL A 100 41.79 -35.66 10.04
N SER A 101 41.99 -34.41 10.47
CA SER A 101 40.93 -33.38 10.48
C SER A 101 40.93 -32.37 9.32
N ASN A 102 41.93 -32.38 8.44
CA ASN A 102 42.09 -31.35 7.39
C ASN A 102 41.47 -31.73 6.04
N THR A 103 41.29 -33.01 5.75
CA THR A 103 40.63 -33.50 4.52
C THR A 103 39.11 -33.31 4.56
N SER A 104 38.48 -33.36 5.74
CA SER A 104 37.02 -33.17 5.88
C SER A 104 36.57 -31.72 5.68
N LYS A 105 37.40 -30.73 6.00
CA LYS A 105 37.06 -29.30 5.81
C LYS A 105 37.06 -28.88 4.33
N SER A 106 37.96 -29.45 3.52
CA SER A 106 38.05 -29.16 2.08
C SER A 106 36.83 -29.69 1.32
N SER A 107 36.40 -30.91 1.64
CA SER A 107 35.22 -31.53 1.03
C SER A 107 33.95 -30.71 1.31
N ASN A 108 33.72 -30.29 2.56
CA ASN A 108 32.58 -29.46 2.94
C ASN A 108 32.51 -28.12 2.18
N ASN A 109 33.67 -27.51 1.89
CA ASN A 109 33.73 -26.22 1.19
C ASN A 109 33.31 -26.32 -0.29
N ASP A 110 33.62 -27.44 -0.96
CA ASP A 110 33.25 -27.68 -2.35
C ASP A 110 31.75 -27.93 -2.54
N TYR A 111 31.07 -28.54 -1.56
CA TYR A 111 29.61 -28.69 -1.59
C TYR A 111 28.91 -27.35 -1.41
N ILE A 112 29.38 -26.50 -0.48
CA ILE A 112 28.83 -25.17 -0.24
C ILE A 112 29.02 -24.26 -1.46
N LYS A 113 30.19 -24.29 -2.12
CA LYS A 113 30.43 -23.53 -3.36
C LYS A 113 29.51 -23.96 -4.52
N ARG A 114 29.26 -25.27 -4.68
CA ARG A 114 28.32 -25.77 -5.70
C ARG A 114 26.88 -25.38 -5.40
N ALA A 115 26.48 -25.40 -4.13
CA ALA A 115 25.16 -24.95 -3.69
C ALA A 115 24.98 -23.44 -3.93
N GLN A 116 25.96 -22.60 -3.56
CA GLN A 116 25.92 -21.15 -3.81
C GLN A 116 25.82 -20.81 -5.29
N LYS A 117 26.55 -21.51 -6.18
CA LYS A 117 26.50 -21.24 -7.62
C LYS A 117 25.14 -21.54 -8.27
N LYS A 118 24.36 -22.47 -7.70
CA LYS A 118 22.97 -22.71 -8.12
C LYS A 118 22.03 -21.62 -7.62
N VAL A 119 22.20 -21.17 -6.38
CA VAL A 119 21.38 -20.12 -5.78
C VAL A 119 21.60 -18.79 -6.49
N THR A 120 22.85 -18.39 -6.76
CA THR A 120 23.16 -17.11 -7.41
C THR A 120 22.61 -16.98 -8.83
N ASN A 121 22.42 -18.09 -9.55
CA ASN A 121 21.80 -18.09 -10.89
C ASN A 121 20.28 -17.88 -10.86
N ILE A 122 19.61 -18.21 -9.75
CA ILE A 122 18.14 -18.07 -9.65
C ILE A 122 17.71 -16.72 -9.10
N VAL A 123 18.57 -16.09 -8.28
CA VAL A 123 18.38 -14.76 -7.68
C VAL A 123 17.92 -13.68 -8.66
N PRO A 124 18.51 -13.51 -9.87
CA PRO A 124 18.09 -12.44 -10.78
C PRO A 124 16.64 -12.59 -11.27
N PHE A 125 16.12 -13.83 -11.30
CA PHE A 125 14.76 -14.10 -11.77
C PHE A 125 13.70 -13.84 -10.70
N VAL A 126 14.00 -14.14 -9.42
CA VAL A 126 13.04 -13.97 -8.31
C VAL A 126 13.00 -12.55 -7.75
N ARG A 127 14.06 -11.76 -7.94
CA ARG A 127 14.16 -10.38 -7.43
C ARG A 127 12.94 -9.50 -7.74
N PRO A 128 12.42 -9.39 -8.98
CA PRO A 128 11.27 -8.52 -9.27
C PRO A 128 9.96 -8.98 -8.60
N TYR A 129 9.79 -10.29 -8.41
CA TYR A 129 8.59 -10.85 -7.78
C TYR A 129 8.57 -10.60 -6.27
N ILE A 130 9.70 -10.77 -5.59
CA ILE A 130 9.80 -10.59 -4.14
C ILE A 130 9.45 -9.15 -3.76
N THR A 131 9.95 -8.15 -4.48
CA THR A 131 9.65 -6.73 -4.20
C THR A 131 8.16 -6.43 -4.33
N SER A 132 7.53 -6.98 -5.37
CA SER A 132 6.10 -6.79 -5.64
C SER A 132 5.24 -7.46 -4.56
N ILE A 133 5.57 -8.69 -4.17
CA ILE A 133 4.87 -9.42 -3.11
C ILE A 133 5.03 -8.69 -1.77
N TYR A 134 6.23 -8.18 -1.48
CA TYR A 134 6.49 -7.47 -0.23
C TYR A 134 5.60 -6.21 -0.10
N GLN A 135 5.51 -5.40 -1.15
CA GLN A 135 4.65 -4.20 -1.15
C GLN A 135 3.18 -4.54 -0.89
N VAL A 136 2.69 -5.59 -1.54
CA VAL A 136 1.31 -6.06 -1.38
C VAL A 136 1.08 -6.61 0.04
N SER A 137 2.04 -7.36 0.59
CA SER A 137 1.95 -7.89 1.95
C SER A 137 2.02 -6.81 3.03
N ALA A 138 2.85 -5.78 2.84
CA ALA A 138 2.94 -4.64 3.75
C ALA A 138 1.63 -3.86 3.80
N LEU A 139 1.00 -3.64 2.64
CA LEU A 139 -0.31 -3.01 2.56
C LEU A 139 -1.38 -3.83 3.30
N TYR A 140 -1.34 -5.17 3.19
CA TYR A 140 -2.26 -6.04 3.90
C TYR A 140 -2.13 -5.92 5.42
N VAL A 141 -0.92 -6.04 5.96
CA VAL A 141 -0.66 -5.89 7.40
C VAL A 141 -1.07 -4.49 7.88
N PHE A 142 -0.80 -3.46 7.08
CA PHE A 142 -1.23 -2.09 7.36
C PHE A 142 -2.76 -1.98 7.50
N TRP A 143 -3.54 -2.56 6.58
CA TRP A 143 -5.00 -2.52 6.66
C TRP A 143 -5.57 -3.30 7.85
N ILE A 144 -4.97 -4.44 8.21
CA ILE A 144 -5.38 -5.21 9.40
C ILE A 144 -5.12 -4.41 10.68
N ALA A 145 -3.93 -3.81 10.81
CA ALA A 145 -3.61 -2.96 11.95
C ALA A 145 -4.56 -1.75 12.03
N LEU A 146 -4.81 -1.12 10.88
CA LEU A 146 -5.68 0.05 10.79
C LEU A 146 -7.14 -0.30 11.15
N HIS A 147 -7.65 -1.45 10.70
CA HIS A 147 -8.98 -1.96 11.07
C HIS A 147 -9.09 -2.22 12.58
N TYR A 148 -8.08 -2.85 13.18
CA TYR A 148 -8.02 -3.13 14.61
C TYR A 148 -8.03 -1.84 15.44
N ILE A 149 -7.20 -0.86 15.06
CA ILE A 149 -7.12 0.44 15.73
C ILE A 149 -8.46 1.18 15.61
N THR A 150 -9.06 1.23 14.42
CA THR A 150 -10.34 1.93 14.23
C THR A 150 -11.49 1.27 14.98
N ALA A 151 -11.50 -0.06 15.14
CA ALA A 151 -12.49 -0.76 15.95
C ALA A 151 -12.41 -0.34 17.43
N GLN A 152 -11.19 -0.27 17.99
CA GLN A 152 -10.98 0.16 19.37
C GLN A 152 -11.32 1.63 19.58
N LEU A 153 -10.91 2.50 18.64
CA LEU A 153 -11.23 3.93 18.69
C LEU A 153 -12.74 4.19 18.53
N TYR A 154 -13.42 3.44 17.67
CA TYR A 154 -14.85 3.61 17.43
C TYR A 154 -15.68 3.36 18.71
N VAL A 155 -15.38 2.29 19.44
CA VAL A 155 -16.08 2.00 20.71
C VAL A 155 -15.80 3.06 21.77
N LYS A 156 -14.56 3.57 21.83
CA LYS A 156 -14.21 4.60 22.82
C LYS A 156 -14.85 5.97 22.53
N TYR A 157 -14.82 6.41 21.27
CA TYR A 157 -15.20 7.78 20.89
C TYR A 157 -16.61 7.92 20.33
N CYS A 158 -17.08 6.96 19.53
CA CYS A 158 -18.37 7.05 18.82
C CYS A 158 -19.49 6.27 19.53
N ALA A 159 -19.15 5.21 20.26
CA ALA A 159 -20.11 4.28 20.85
C ALA A 159 -19.73 3.88 22.29
N THR A 160 -19.50 4.87 23.16
CA THR A 160 -19.22 4.63 24.58
C THR A 160 -20.37 3.84 25.22
N PRO A 161 -20.12 2.76 26.00
CA PRO A 161 -21.16 1.84 26.49
C PRO A 161 -22.05 2.42 27.61
N THR A 162 -22.19 3.74 27.70
CA THR A 162 -23.01 4.43 28.70
C THR A 162 -24.32 4.91 28.08
N PHE A 163 -25.37 5.04 28.88
CA PHE A 163 -26.68 5.54 28.40
C PHE A 163 -26.57 6.96 27.83
N TYR A 164 -25.70 7.80 28.40
CA TYR A 164 -25.38 9.11 27.84
C TYR A 164 -24.70 8.99 26.46
N GLY A 165 -23.75 8.06 26.30
CA GLY A 165 -23.13 7.77 25.00
C GLY A 165 -24.14 7.37 23.94
N PHE A 166 -25.17 6.60 24.31
CA PHE A 166 -26.26 6.24 23.40
C PHE A 166 -27.04 7.47 22.91
N LEU A 167 -27.43 8.38 23.82
CA LEU A 167 -28.16 9.60 23.44
C LEU A 167 -27.34 10.57 22.59
N VAL A 168 -26.03 10.62 22.81
CA VAL A 168 -25.12 11.50 22.04
C VAL A 168 -24.64 10.85 20.73
N SER A 169 -24.77 9.53 20.59
CA SER A 169 -24.36 8.79 19.38
C SER A 169 -24.88 9.34 18.04
N PRO A 170 -26.15 9.78 17.87
CA PRO A 170 -26.61 10.37 16.60
C PRO A 170 -25.99 11.72 16.29
N PHE A 171 -25.45 12.44 17.28
CA PHE A 171 -24.72 13.69 17.05
C PHE A 171 -23.25 13.43 16.73
N LEU A 172 -22.66 12.42 17.38
CA LEU A 172 -21.28 11.99 17.14
C LEU A 172 -21.08 11.40 15.74
N ILE A 173 -22.12 10.83 15.12
CA ILE A 173 -22.05 10.27 13.77
C ILE A 173 -21.65 11.31 12.71
N SER A 174 -21.97 12.59 12.94
CA SER A 174 -21.62 13.71 12.05
C SER A 174 -20.22 14.25 12.32
N SER A 175 -19.54 13.78 13.37
CA SER A 175 -18.20 14.21 13.70
C SER A 175 -17.19 13.66 12.70
N PRO A 176 -16.22 14.48 12.24
CA PRO A 176 -15.29 14.08 11.18
C PRO A 176 -14.47 12.81 11.52
N HIS A 177 -14.18 12.57 12.79
CA HIS A 177 -13.42 11.40 13.22
C HIS A 177 -14.23 10.09 13.04
N CYS A 178 -15.50 10.05 13.42
CA CYS A 178 -16.37 8.88 13.22
C CYS A 178 -16.63 8.61 11.73
N VAL A 179 -16.76 9.66 10.92
CA VAL A 179 -16.90 9.53 9.45
C VAL A 179 -15.65 8.91 8.83
N ALA A 180 -14.46 9.35 9.24
CA ALA A 180 -13.20 8.77 8.77
C ALA A 180 -13.08 7.28 9.12
N MET A 181 -13.40 6.88 10.36
CA MET A 181 -13.38 5.47 10.77
C MET A 181 -14.40 4.63 9.99
N ARG A 182 -15.60 5.17 9.72
CA ARG A 182 -16.60 4.48 8.90
C ARG A 182 -16.12 4.29 7.45
N TRP A 183 -15.46 5.30 6.88
CA TRP A 183 -14.85 5.17 5.56
C TRP A 183 -13.78 4.07 5.54
N VAL A 184 -12.94 4.03 6.57
CA VAL A 184 -11.94 2.97 6.76
C VAL A 184 -12.58 1.59 6.76
N PHE A 185 -13.67 1.37 7.50
CA PHE A 185 -14.32 0.05 7.52
C PHE A 185 -14.88 -0.35 6.16
N THR A 186 -15.56 0.58 5.48
CA THR A 186 -16.18 0.29 4.17
C THR A 186 -15.15 0.06 3.07
N LYS A 187 -14.03 0.81 3.05
CA LYS A 187 -12.99 0.64 2.03
C LYS A 187 -11.98 -0.44 2.39
N GLY A 188 -11.56 -0.51 3.65
CA GLY A 188 -10.65 -1.53 4.16
C GLY A 188 -11.25 -2.93 4.07
N GLY A 189 -12.54 -3.10 4.38
CA GLY A 189 -13.25 -4.38 4.24
C GLY A 189 -13.19 -4.93 2.81
N ASN A 190 -13.55 -4.11 1.83
CA ASN A 190 -13.52 -4.51 0.41
C ASN A 190 -12.11 -4.88 -0.07
N LEU A 191 -11.07 -4.19 0.43
CA LEU A 191 -9.68 -4.52 0.08
C LEU A 191 -9.24 -5.87 0.66
N ILE A 192 -9.56 -6.13 1.94
CA ILE A 192 -9.24 -7.41 2.60
C ILE A 192 -9.99 -8.56 1.92
N GLU A 193 -11.26 -8.38 1.62
CA GLU A 193 -12.09 -9.37 0.91
C GLU A 193 -11.57 -9.64 -0.51
N GLY A 194 -11.18 -8.60 -1.24
CA GLY A 194 -10.55 -8.73 -2.56
C GLY A 194 -9.27 -9.59 -2.54
N MET A 195 -8.46 -9.46 -1.49
CA MET A 195 -7.25 -10.28 -1.37
C MET A 195 -7.55 -11.72 -0.98
N TRP A 196 -8.50 -11.94 -0.08
CA TRP A 196 -8.94 -13.29 0.31
C TRP A 196 -9.54 -14.05 -0.87
N THR A 197 -10.35 -13.38 -1.69
CA THR A 197 -10.96 -13.97 -2.89
C THR A 197 -9.91 -14.31 -3.96
N LEU A 198 -8.89 -13.45 -4.16
CA LEU A 198 -7.76 -13.76 -5.05
C LEU A 198 -6.96 -14.98 -4.56
N LEU A 199 -6.66 -15.05 -3.26
CA LEU A 199 -5.97 -16.21 -2.67
C LEU A 199 -6.79 -17.49 -2.78
N GLY A 200 -8.09 -17.41 -2.48
CA GLY A 200 -9.03 -18.52 -2.64
C GLY A 200 -9.10 -19.01 -4.08
N THR A 201 -9.19 -18.09 -5.04
CA THR A 201 -9.23 -18.41 -6.48
C THR A 201 -7.93 -19.07 -6.94
N TRP A 202 -6.77 -18.56 -6.50
CA TRP A 202 -5.47 -19.15 -6.78
C TRP A 202 -5.34 -20.57 -6.20
N LEU A 203 -5.80 -20.76 -4.96
CA LEU A 203 -5.78 -22.05 -4.28
C LEU A 203 -6.69 -23.06 -4.99
N CYS A 204 -7.93 -22.67 -5.33
CA CYS A 204 -8.86 -23.48 -6.09
C CYS A 204 -8.28 -23.89 -7.46
N SER A 205 -7.64 -22.96 -8.16
CA SER A 205 -7.00 -23.25 -9.45
C SER A 205 -5.89 -24.29 -9.33
N LYS A 206 -5.11 -24.24 -8.25
CA LYS A 206 -4.06 -25.23 -7.97
C LYS A 206 -4.60 -26.59 -7.58
N ILE A 207 -5.71 -26.64 -6.85
CA ILE A 207 -6.36 -27.89 -6.45
C ILE A 207 -6.94 -28.61 -7.68
N ILE A 208 -7.67 -27.88 -8.54
CA ILE A 208 -8.30 -28.45 -9.74
C ILE A 208 -7.27 -28.91 -10.78
N THR A 209 -6.23 -28.12 -11.02
CA THR A 209 -5.22 -28.45 -12.06
C THR A 209 -4.34 -29.64 -11.67
N ARG A 210 -4.38 -30.09 -10.41
CA ARG A 210 -3.55 -31.20 -9.91
C ARG A 210 -4.19 -32.59 -10.09
N ASN A 211 -5.36 -32.65 -10.72
CA ASN A 211 -6.07 -33.89 -11.03
C ASN A 211 -6.09 -34.12 -12.55
#